data_AF-A0A923X0X9-F1
#
_entry.id   AF-A0A923X0X9-F1
#
_cell.length_a   1.000
_cell.length_b   1.000
_cell.length_c   1.000
_cell.angle_alpha   90.00
_cell.angle_beta   90.00
_cell.angle_gamma   90.00
#
_symmetry.space_group_name_H-M   'P 1'
#
loop_
_entity.id
_entity.type
_entity.pdbx_description
1 polymer ?
#
loop_
_entity_poly.entity_id
_entity_poly.type
_entity_poly.pdbx_seq_one_letter_code
_entity_poly.pdbx_strand_id
1 'polypeptide(L)'
;SVQVETAQQLDEVVLHELVGTGNVEWRLDADAFRAGAFPPVDIIASGARHAELIVGDADADRRGALRARLDAHGSLGGLALLLQELDDLGSLERVLTESSFRSGGGDEQSPTWPT
;
A
#
# COMPACT_ATOMS: atom_id res chain seq x y z
N SER A 1 -23.55 13.67 12.32
CA SER A 1 -23.77 12.82 11.15
C SER A 1 -23.19 13.55 9.96
N VAL A 2 -22.03 13.13 9.46
CA VAL A 2 -21.51 13.69 8.21
C VAL A 2 -21.95 12.71 7.11
N GLN A 3 -22.93 13.13 6.34
CA GLN A 3 -23.30 12.51 5.07
C GLN A 3 -22.50 13.21 3.98
N VAL A 4 -21.74 12.43 3.21
CA VAL A 4 -21.07 12.91 2.00
C VAL A 4 -22.02 12.58 0.85
N GLU A 5 -22.69 13.61 0.35
CA GLU A 5 -23.59 13.51 -0.80
C GLU A 5 -22.79 13.47 -2.11
N THR A 6 -23.28 12.61 -2.99
CA THR A 6 -22.66 12.06 -4.19
C THR A 6 -22.41 13.04 -5.34
N ALA A 7 -21.44 12.59 -6.16
CA ALA A 7 -21.36 12.70 -7.62
C ALA A 7 -20.64 13.93 -8.21
N GLN A 8 -19.44 13.63 -8.72
CA GLN A 8 -18.64 14.38 -9.71
C GLN A 8 -17.72 15.52 -9.21
N GLN A 9 -16.82 15.13 -8.32
CA GLN A 9 -15.41 15.52 -8.21
C GLN A 9 -14.87 14.55 -7.13
N LEU A 10 -14.06 13.54 -7.45
CA LEU A 10 -12.60 13.67 -7.38
C LEU A 10 -12.19 14.78 -6.41
N ASP A 11 -12.57 14.65 -5.13
CA ASP A 11 -11.99 15.47 -4.07
C ASP A 11 -10.55 15.01 -3.87
N GLU A 12 -9.67 15.74 -4.54
CA GLU A 12 -8.22 15.63 -4.61
C GLU A 12 -7.53 15.92 -3.26
N VAL A 13 -8.27 16.08 -2.16
CA VAL A 13 -7.70 16.56 -0.90
C VAL A 13 -8.35 15.86 0.31
N VAL A 14 -7.81 14.70 0.67
CA VAL A 14 -7.63 14.39 2.10
C VAL A 14 -6.15 14.51 2.41
N LEU A 15 -5.66 15.75 2.39
CA LEU A 15 -4.36 16.10 2.95
C LEU A 15 -4.57 16.36 4.45
N HIS A 16 -4.53 15.32 5.27
CA HIS A 16 -4.45 15.52 6.72
C HIS A 16 -2.98 15.70 7.12
N GLU A 17 -2.47 16.91 6.85
CA GLU A 17 -1.28 17.44 7.51
C GLU A 17 -1.58 17.56 9.01
N LEU A 18 -1.20 16.56 9.80
CA LEU A 18 -1.06 16.76 11.23
C LEU A 18 0.20 17.61 11.42
N VAL A 19 0.00 18.93 11.44
CA VAL A 19 1.06 19.93 11.60
C VAL A 19 1.91 19.59 12.82
N GLY A 20 3.13 19.13 12.54
CA GLY A 20 4.15 18.72 13.52
C GLY A 20 5.29 17.92 12.90
N THR A 21 5.02 17.10 11.88
CA THR A 21 6.01 16.21 11.21
C THR A 21 5.66 15.98 9.73
N GLY A 22 5.39 17.06 8.97
CA GLY A 22 4.86 17.06 7.60
C GLY A 22 5.77 16.46 6.52
N ASN A 23 6.03 15.15 6.59
CA ASN A 23 6.81 14.43 5.58
C ASN A 23 6.08 13.20 5.03
N VAL A 24 4.91 12.81 5.55
CA VAL A 24 4.16 11.62 5.10
C VAL A 24 3.00 12.04 4.21
N GLU A 25 2.95 11.48 3.01
CA GLU A 25 1.88 11.67 2.04
C GLU A 25 1.16 10.33 1.81
N TRP A 26 -0.16 10.32 2.02
CA TRP A 26 -1.01 9.18 1.73
C TRP A 26 -1.87 9.51 0.53
N ARG A 27 -1.74 8.74 -0.55
CA ARG A 27 -2.55 8.86 -1.76
C ARG A 27 -3.59 7.74 -1.79
N LEU A 28 -4.82 8.12 -2.08
CA LEU A 28 -5.93 7.18 -2.22
C LEU A 28 -6.12 6.82 -3.71
N ASP A 29 -6.42 5.55 -3.98
CA ASP A 29 -6.65 5.01 -5.31
C ASP A 29 -8.15 4.78 -5.54
N ALA A 30 -8.72 5.51 -6.51
CA ALA A 30 -10.14 5.42 -6.83
C ALA A 30 -10.53 4.09 -7.47
N ASP A 31 -9.63 3.45 -8.21
CA ASP A 31 -9.87 2.14 -8.83
C ASP A 31 -9.82 1.05 -7.78
N ALA A 32 -8.92 1.15 -6.79
CA ALA A 32 -8.94 0.31 -5.60
C ALA A 32 -10.26 0.43 -4.83
N PHE A 33 -10.72 1.66 -4.58
CA PHE A 33 -12.01 1.89 -3.94
C PHE A 33 -13.18 1.28 -4.71
N ARG A 34 -13.24 1.50 -6.04
CA ARG A 34 -14.29 0.92 -6.90
C ARG A 34 -14.26 -0.60 -6.95
N ALA A 35 -13.08 -1.20 -6.83
CA ALA A 35 -12.90 -2.64 -6.77
C ALA A 35 -13.29 -3.24 -5.39
N GLY A 36 -13.60 -2.41 -4.40
CA GLY A 36 -13.87 -2.86 -3.03
C GLY A 36 -12.60 -3.17 -2.23
N ALA A 37 -11.42 -2.73 -2.69
CA ALA A 37 -10.16 -2.92 -1.99
C ALA A 37 -10.03 -1.93 -0.83
N PHE A 38 -9.86 -2.45 0.39
CA PHE A 38 -9.67 -1.65 1.60
C PHE A 38 -8.39 -2.04 2.34
N PRO A 39 -7.56 -1.05 2.74
CA PRO A 39 -7.71 0.39 2.50
C PRO A 39 -7.41 0.78 1.03
N PRO A 40 -8.14 1.73 0.42
CA PRO A 40 -7.95 2.11 -0.99
C PRO A 40 -6.76 3.06 -1.15
N VAL A 41 -5.56 2.59 -0.81
CA VAL A 41 -4.32 3.39 -0.81
C VAL A 41 -3.45 3.00 -1.99
N ASP A 42 -2.97 4.00 -2.73
CA ASP A 42 -1.89 3.79 -3.70
C ASP A 42 -0.58 3.68 -2.91
N ILE A 43 -0.15 2.43 -2.70
CA ILE A 43 1.07 2.14 -1.94
C ILE A 43 2.34 2.63 -2.65
N ILE A 44 2.32 2.81 -3.97
CA ILE A 44 3.48 3.23 -4.78
C ILE A 44 3.59 4.76 -4.84
N ALA A 45 2.47 5.46 -4.76
CA ALA A 45 2.46 6.92 -4.74
C ALA A 45 2.42 7.52 -3.32
N SER A 46 2.13 6.70 -2.30
CA SER A 46 2.21 7.07 -0.87
C SER A 46 3.62 6.86 -0.30
N GLY A 47 4.03 7.68 0.66
CA GLY A 47 5.33 7.51 1.31
C GLY A 47 5.69 8.63 2.27
N ALA A 48 6.87 8.50 2.89
CA ALA A 48 7.43 9.53 3.75
C ALA A 48 8.76 10.05 3.18
N ARG A 49 8.96 11.38 3.18
CA ARG A 49 10.29 11.96 2.94
C ARG A 49 11.22 11.56 4.08
N HIS A 50 12.44 11.19 3.72
CA HIS A 50 13.45 10.71 4.65
C HIS A 50 13.02 9.51 5.49
N ALA A 51 12.25 8.59 4.89
CA ALA A 51 11.86 7.34 5.54
C ALA A 51 13.07 6.54 6.05
N GLU A 52 14.23 6.68 5.40
CA GLU A 52 15.52 6.11 5.81
C GLU A 52 16.04 6.62 7.16
N LEU A 53 15.61 7.81 7.63
CA LEU A 53 15.98 8.29 8.97
C LEU A 53 15.15 7.66 10.09
N ILE A 54 13.95 7.19 9.76
CA ILE A 54 13.00 6.60 10.71
C ILE A 54 13.26 5.11 10.85
N VAL A 55 13.91 4.49 9.86
CA VAL A 55 14.09 3.06 9.85
C VAL A 55 15.51 2.65 9.52
N GLY A 56 16.01 1.63 10.20
CA GLY A 56 17.39 1.17 10.04
C GLY A 56 17.72 0.71 8.61
N ASP A 57 19.00 0.83 8.24
CA ASP A 57 19.52 0.60 6.89
C ASP A 57 19.11 -0.75 6.30
N ALA A 58 19.20 -1.83 7.09
CA ALA A 58 18.85 -3.18 6.64
C ALA A 58 17.38 -3.30 6.17
N ASP A 59 16.47 -2.57 6.82
CA ASP A 59 15.07 -2.59 6.45
C ASP A 59 14.75 -1.60 5.34
N ALA A 60 15.58 -0.57 5.15
CA ALA A 60 15.45 0.37 4.04
C ALA A 60 15.65 -0.35 2.70
N ASP A 61 16.68 -1.18 2.60
CA ASP A 61 16.94 -1.99 1.41
C ASP A 61 15.81 -3.00 1.15
N ARG A 62 15.34 -3.70 2.20
CA ARG A 62 14.22 -4.64 2.10
C ARG A 62 12.93 -3.97 1.67
N ARG A 63 12.61 -2.79 2.23
CA ARG A 63 11.44 -2.00 1.81
C ARG A 63 11.56 -1.54 0.37
N GLY A 64 12.74 -1.14 -0.08
CA GLY A 64 13.00 -0.77 -1.47
C GLY A 64 12.73 -1.95 -2.43
N ALA A 65 13.26 -3.13 -2.09
CA ALA A 65 13.03 -4.36 -2.87
C ALA A 65 11.55 -4.77 -2.89
N LEU A 66 10.87 -4.72 -1.74
CA LEU A 66 9.44 -4.98 -1.66
C LEU A 66 8.67 -3.99 -2.54
N ARG A 67 8.97 -2.69 -2.44
CA ARG A 67 8.29 -1.65 -3.23
C ARG A 67 8.46 -1.85 -4.73
N ALA A 68 9.67 -2.17 -5.20
CA ALA A 68 9.92 -2.47 -6.60
C ALA A 68 9.14 -3.71 -7.08
N ARG A 69 9.00 -4.73 -6.23
CA ARG A 69 8.20 -5.91 -6.54
C ARG A 69 6.70 -5.59 -6.62
N LEU A 70 6.17 -4.80 -5.67
CA LEU A 70 4.77 -4.40 -5.68
C LEU A 70 4.45 -3.51 -6.89
N ASP A 71 5.36 -2.60 -7.26
CA ASP A 71 5.23 -1.72 -8.43
C ASP A 71 5.12 -2.51 -9.75
N ALA A 72 5.81 -3.65 -9.86
CA ALA A 72 5.72 -4.54 -11.01
C ALA A 72 4.30 -5.11 -11.25
N HIS A 73 3.43 -5.09 -10.23
CA HIS A 73 2.02 -5.51 -10.31
C HIS A 73 1.05 -4.32 -10.50
N GLY A 74 1.56 -3.09 -10.60
CA GLY A 74 0.76 -1.86 -10.60
C GLY A 74 0.12 -1.56 -9.23
N SER A 75 -0.54 -0.40 -9.09
CA SER A 75 -1.11 0.06 -7.80
C SER A 75 -2.07 -0.98 -7.16
N LEU A 76 -3.15 -1.34 -7.88
CA LEU A 76 -4.17 -2.27 -7.37
C LEU A 76 -3.63 -3.69 -7.17
N GLY A 77 -2.85 -4.20 -8.12
CA GLY A 77 -2.26 -5.54 -8.04
C GLY A 77 -1.20 -5.64 -6.95
N GLY A 78 -0.40 -4.59 -6.76
CA GLY A 78 0.57 -4.49 -5.67
C GLY A 78 -0.09 -4.42 -4.30
N LEU A 79 -1.15 -3.63 -4.14
CA LEU A 79 -1.93 -3.57 -2.90
C LEU A 79 -2.53 -4.94 -2.55
N ALA A 80 -3.13 -5.60 -3.54
CA ALA A 80 -3.67 -6.95 -3.43
C ALA A 80 -2.60 -7.97 -2.97
N LEU A 81 -1.44 -7.97 -3.62
CA LEU A 81 -0.33 -8.85 -3.27
C LEU A 81 0.16 -8.61 -1.84
N LEU A 82 0.33 -7.33 -1.45
CA LEU A 82 0.78 -6.98 -0.11
C LEU A 82 -0.21 -7.46 0.96
N LEU A 83 -1.52 -7.28 0.73
CA LEU A 83 -2.55 -7.72 1.67
C LEU A 83 -2.60 -9.24 1.78
N GLN A 84 -2.43 -9.96 0.68
CA GLN A 84 -2.30 -11.42 0.71
C GLN A 84 -1.09 -11.86 1.55
N GLU A 85 0.08 -11.26 1.33
CA GLU A 85 1.29 -11.61 2.11
C GLU A 85 1.14 -11.26 3.60
N LEU A 86 0.43 -10.17 3.93
CA LEU A 86 0.12 -9.81 5.31
C LEU A 86 -0.87 -10.77 5.96
N ASP A 87 -1.84 -11.31 5.22
CA ASP A 87 -2.75 -12.34 5.71
C ASP A 87 -2.00 -13.66 5.95
N ASP A 88 -1.14 -14.05 5.01
CA ASP A 88 -0.32 -15.28 5.10
C ASP A 88 0.68 -15.24 6.27
N LEU A 89 1.34 -14.09 6.47
CA LEU A 89 2.48 -13.96 7.40
C LEU A 89 2.14 -13.27 8.72
N GLY A 90 1.03 -12.54 8.78
CA GLY A 90 0.52 -11.84 9.95
C GLY A 90 1.32 -10.60 10.38
N SER A 91 2.45 -10.28 9.73
CA SER A 91 3.22 -9.06 10.05
C SER A 91 4.11 -8.55 8.92
N LEU A 92 4.26 -7.23 8.84
CA LEU A 92 5.13 -6.56 7.85
C LEU A 92 6.61 -6.92 8.04
N GLU A 93 7.07 -7.11 9.27
CA GLU A 93 8.43 -7.59 9.57
C GLU A 93 8.73 -8.92 8.88
N ARG A 94 7.77 -9.85 8.96
CA ARG A 94 7.88 -11.15 8.29
C ARG A 94 7.77 -11.02 6.79
N VAL A 95 6.91 -10.15 6.27
CA VAL A 95 6.89 -9.82 4.84
C VAL A 95 8.27 -9.33 4.38
N LEU A 96 8.89 -8.39 5.08
CA LEU A 96 10.20 -7.84 4.71
C LEU A 96 11.33 -8.87 4.80
N THR A 97 11.24 -9.84 5.72
CA THR A 97 12.27 -10.85 5.95
C THR A 97 12.09 -12.11 5.10
N GLU A 98 10.86 -12.54 4.85
CA GLU A 98 10.52 -13.80 4.15
C GLU A 98 10.22 -13.59 2.65
N SER A 99 9.86 -12.37 2.23
CA SER A 99 9.57 -12.05 0.81
C SER A 99 10.75 -12.30 -0.14
N SER A 100 11.98 -12.31 0.36
CA SER A 100 13.18 -12.64 -0.42
C SER A 100 13.15 -14.07 -0.98
N PHE A 101 12.30 -14.95 -0.43
CA PHE A 101 12.34 -16.39 -0.69
C PHE A 101 11.28 -16.90 -1.68
N ARG A 102 10.22 -16.12 -1.98
CA ARG A 102 9.07 -16.57 -2.79
C ARG A 102 9.14 -16.25 -4.29
N SER A 103 10.32 -15.95 -4.84
CA SER A 103 10.48 -15.82 -6.28
C SER A 103 10.48 -17.21 -6.94
N GLY A 104 9.29 -17.83 -7.05
CA GLY A 104 9.12 -19.12 -7.71
C GLY A 104 7.81 -19.80 -7.33
N GLY A 105 6.79 -19.66 -8.16
CA GLY A 105 5.55 -20.43 -8.06
C GLY A 105 4.32 -19.55 -8.27
N GLY A 106 3.73 -19.65 -9.46
CA GLY A 106 2.51 -18.94 -9.80
C GLY A 106 1.31 -19.44 -9.02
N ASP A 107 0.30 -18.57 -8.94
CA ASP A 107 -1.09 -18.88 -9.21
C ASP A 107 -1.81 -17.52 -9.34
N GLU A 108 -2.36 -17.23 -10.51
CA GLU A 108 -3.30 -16.12 -10.72
C GLU A 108 -4.58 -16.44 -9.94
N GLN A 109 -4.61 -16.11 -8.65
CA GLN A 109 -5.85 -15.97 -7.91
C GLN A 109 -6.04 -14.47 -7.65
N SER A 110 -6.97 -13.88 -8.40
CA SER A 110 -7.42 -12.52 -8.12
C SER A 110 -8.02 -12.48 -6.72
N PRO A 111 -7.68 -11.50 -5.87
CA PRO A 111 -8.26 -11.39 -4.54
C PRO A 111 -9.76 -11.15 -4.67
N THR A 112 -10.55 -11.95 -3.95
CA THR A 112 -11.96 -11.66 -3.76
C THR A 112 -12.10 -10.67 -2.61
N TRP A 113 -12.48 -9.43 -2.94
CA TRP A 113 -12.76 -8.42 -1.92
C TRP A 113 -14.08 -8.73 -1.21
N PRO A 114 -14.13 -8.76 0.13
CA PRO A 114 -15.39 -8.87 0.85
C PRO A 114 -16.24 -7.62 0.60
N THR A 115 -17.54 -7.85 0.32
CA THR A 115 -18.55 -6.80 0.06
C THR A 115 -19.05 -6.16 1.35
#